data_AF-A0A957ZVR5-F1
#
_entry.id   AF-A0A957ZVR5-F1
#
_cell.length_a   1.000
_cell.length_b   1.000
_cell.length_c   1.000
_cell.angle_alpha   90.00
_cell.angle_beta   90.00
_cell.angle_gamma   90.00
#
_symmetry.space_group_name_H-M   'P 1'
#
loop_
_entity.id
_entity.type
_entity.pdbx_description
1 polymer ?
#
loop_
_entity_poly.entity_id
_entity_poly.type
_entity_poly.pdbx_seq_one_letter_code
_entity_poly.pdbx_strand_id
1 'polypeptide(L)'
;ADSGFFRVQKMRFPKKGKTDTIIYNSKITVSNIPAEAYEYVVNGKSAIEWIMERYQVKTDKKSGIKNDPNDWADEVGNPRYILDLLLSIINVSVQTVDLVNGLPKLEFE
;
A
#
# COMPACT_ATOMS: atom_id res chain seq x y z
N ALA A 1 2.48 1.69 25.60
CA ALA A 1 2.74 0.30 25.17
C ALA A 1 1.84 0.03 23.98
N ASP A 2 2.40 0.06 22.76
CA ASP A 2 1.78 -0.43 21.50
C ASP A 2 2.58 -0.04 20.22
N SER A 3 3.68 0.71 20.33
CA SER A 3 4.49 1.13 19.17
C SER A 3 4.93 -0.02 18.24
N GLY A 4 5.16 -1.20 18.80
CA GLY A 4 5.54 -2.39 18.03
C GLY A 4 4.39 -3.07 17.26
N PHE A 5 3.12 -2.75 17.53
CA PHE A 5 1.98 -3.44 16.93
C PHE A 5 1.83 -3.14 15.43
N PHE A 6 2.08 -1.88 15.05
CA PHE A 6 1.90 -1.38 13.69
C PHE A 6 3.18 -1.38 12.85
N ARG A 7 4.30 -1.91 13.37
CA ARG A 7 5.55 -1.96 12.61
C ARG A 7 5.42 -2.88 11.40
N VAL A 8 5.91 -2.42 10.26
CA VAL A 8 5.99 -3.19 9.01
C VAL A 8 7.37 -3.81 8.87
N GLN A 9 7.42 -5.03 8.32
CA GLN A 9 8.66 -5.63 7.83
C GLN A 9 8.59 -5.72 6.31
N LYS A 10 7.62 -6.48 5.80
CA LYS A 10 7.31 -6.59 4.38
C LYS A 10 5.87 -7.05 4.21
N MET A 11 5.04 -6.20 3.62
CA MET A 11 3.68 -6.55 3.25
C MET A 11 3.68 -7.60 2.14
N ARG A 12 2.69 -8.49 2.13
CA ARG A 12 2.57 -9.52 1.10
C ARG A 12 1.14 -10.00 0.94
N PHE A 13 0.83 -10.50 -0.24
CA PHE A 13 -0.35 -11.34 -0.45
C PHE A 13 -0.17 -12.70 0.22
N PRO A 14 -1.23 -13.34 0.71
CA PRO A 14 -1.16 -14.69 1.29
C PRO A 14 -0.71 -15.74 0.27
N LYS A 15 -1.06 -15.56 -1.01
CA LYS A 15 -0.60 -16.37 -2.14
C LYS A 15 -0.67 -15.55 -3.43
N LYS A 16 0.06 -15.98 -4.46
CA LYS A 16 0.04 -15.34 -5.78
C LYS A 16 -1.41 -15.34 -6.32
N GLY A 17 -1.85 -14.18 -6.83
CA GLY A 17 -3.19 -13.99 -7.38
C GLY A 17 -4.32 -13.82 -6.35
N LYS A 18 -4.05 -13.90 -5.04
CA LYS A 18 -5.03 -13.62 -4.00
C LYS A 18 -4.84 -12.19 -3.47
N THR A 19 -5.38 -11.21 -4.20
CA THR A 19 -5.20 -9.77 -3.95
C THR A 19 -6.28 -9.15 -3.06
N ASP A 20 -7.35 -9.87 -2.76
CA ASP A 20 -8.41 -9.46 -1.82
C ASP A 20 -7.92 -9.33 -0.36
N THR A 21 -6.70 -9.81 -0.07
CA THR A 21 -6.12 -9.84 1.28
C THR A 21 -4.65 -9.44 1.26
N ILE A 22 -4.25 -8.50 2.11
CA ILE A 22 -2.85 -8.11 2.37
C ILE A 22 -2.48 -8.47 3.80
N ILE A 23 -1.42 -9.26 3.95
CA ILE A 23 -0.77 -9.49 5.24
C ILE A 23 0.15 -8.29 5.49
N TYR A 24 -0.23 -7.43 6.43
CA TYR A 24 0.54 -6.25 6.77
C TYR A 24 1.76 -6.60 7.63
N ASN A 25 1.54 -7.36 8.71
CA ASN A 25 2.60 -7.94 9.55
C ASN A 25 2.09 -9.23 10.23
N SER A 26 2.75 -9.71 11.29
CA SER A 26 2.33 -10.94 12.01
C SER A 26 1.05 -10.78 12.83
N LYS A 27 0.56 -9.55 13.01
CA LYS A 27 -0.58 -9.21 13.87
C LYS A 27 -1.77 -8.64 13.09
N ILE A 28 -1.53 -8.04 11.93
CA ILE A 28 -2.52 -7.28 11.16
C ILE A 28 -2.65 -7.87 9.76
N THR A 29 -3.90 -8.11 9.36
CA THR A 29 -4.30 -8.51 8.00
C THR A 29 -5.43 -7.59 7.54
N VAL A 30 -5.30 -7.06 6.33
CA VAL A 30 -6.35 -6.29 5.65
C VAL A 30 -7.03 -7.22 4.65
N SER A 31 -8.35 -7.37 4.74
CA SER A 31 -9.14 -8.28 3.90
C SER A 31 -10.30 -7.56 3.23
N ASN A 32 -10.95 -8.23 2.28
CA ASN A 32 -12.08 -7.69 1.51
C ASN A 32 -11.71 -6.45 0.69
N ILE A 33 -10.48 -6.43 0.15
CA ILE A 33 -10.04 -5.37 -0.77
C ILE A 33 -10.71 -5.60 -2.12
N PRO A 34 -11.47 -4.63 -2.66
CA PRO A 34 -12.15 -4.80 -3.95
C PRO A 34 -11.14 -4.92 -5.09
N ALA A 35 -11.44 -5.75 -6.09
CA ALA A 35 -10.55 -6.01 -7.22
C ALA A 35 -10.26 -4.73 -8.04
N GLU A 36 -11.26 -3.86 -8.18
CA GLU A 36 -11.16 -2.59 -8.90
C GLU A 36 -10.09 -1.64 -8.30
N ALA A 37 -9.78 -1.77 -7.01
CA ALA A 37 -8.74 -0.94 -6.38
C ALA A 37 -7.33 -1.18 -6.97
N TYR A 38 -7.14 -2.30 -7.66
CA TYR A 38 -5.89 -2.62 -8.36
C TYR A 38 -5.85 -2.10 -9.80
N GLU A 39 -6.96 -1.61 -10.36
CA GLU A 39 -7.03 -1.05 -11.71
C GLU A 39 -6.43 0.36 -11.79
N TYR A 40 -6.36 1.07 -10.67
CA TYR A 40 -5.62 2.32 -10.59
C TYR A 40 -4.10 2.07 -10.65
N VAL A 41 -3.57 2.09 -11.87
CA VAL A 41 -2.17 1.81 -12.20
C VAL A 41 -1.39 3.09 -12.46
N VAL A 42 -0.24 3.22 -11.82
CA VAL A 42 0.72 4.33 -12.01
C VAL A 42 2.07 3.74 -12.39
N ASN A 43 2.63 4.16 -13.53
CA ASN A 43 3.96 3.74 -14.00
C ASN A 43 4.16 2.21 -14.02
N GLY A 44 3.11 1.45 -14.37
CA GLY A 44 3.15 0.00 -14.59
C GLY A 44 2.85 -0.89 -13.38
N LYS A 45 2.48 -0.34 -12.21
CA LYS A 45 1.97 -1.10 -11.05
C LYS A 45 0.75 -0.41 -10.42
N SER A 46 -0.10 -1.18 -9.74
CA SER A 46 -1.19 -0.59 -8.96
C SER A 46 -0.65 0.31 -7.85
N ALA A 47 -1.39 1.35 -7.47
CA ALA A 47 -0.99 2.24 -6.38
C ALA A 47 -0.80 1.48 -5.05
N ILE A 48 -1.60 0.44 -4.82
CA ILE A 48 -1.49 -0.46 -3.66
C ILE A 48 -0.15 -1.21 -3.67
N GLU A 49 0.24 -1.79 -4.82
CA GLU A 49 1.51 -2.51 -4.95
C GLU A 49 2.72 -1.58 -4.78
N TRP A 50 2.62 -0.30 -5.19
CA TRP A 50 3.65 0.68 -4.88
C TRP A 50 3.84 0.86 -3.38
N ILE A 51 2.76 0.95 -2.60
CA ILE A 51 2.85 1.02 -1.14
C ILE A 51 3.50 -0.25 -0.57
N MET A 52 3.06 -1.43 -1.01
CA MET A 52 3.65 -2.71 -0.57
C MET A 52 5.14 -2.83 -0.91
N GLU A 53 5.58 -2.29 -2.05
CA GLU A 53 6.97 -2.33 -2.49
C GLU A 53 7.86 -1.31 -1.78
N ARG A 54 7.37 -0.09 -1.56
CA ARG A 54 8.16 1.00 -0.98
C ARG A 54 8.21 0.93 0.54
N TYR A 55 7.10 0.60 1.19
CA TYR A 55 7.00 0.52 2.66
C TYR A 55 7.38 -0.89 3.16
N GLN A 56 8.64 -1.25 2.96
CA GLN A 56 9.25 -2.45 3.52
C GLN A 56 10.65 -2.14 4.02
N VAL A 57 11.09 -2.82 5.07
CA VAL A 57 12.46 -2.71 5.59
C VAL A 57 13.41 -3.32 4.57
N LYS A 58 14.37 -2.52 4.11
CA LYS A 58 15.39 -2.94 3.14
C LYS A 58 16.75 -2.41 3.55
N THR A 59 17.79 -3.21 3.36
CA THR A 59 19.18 -2.78 3.49
C THR A 59 19.84 -2.83 2.13
N ASP A 60 20.40 -1.72 1.68
CA ASP A 60 21.19 -1.71 0.46
C ASP A 60 22.47 -2.53 0.65
N LYS A 61 22.73 -3.48 -0.24
CA LYS A 61 23.84 -4.43 -0.09
C LYS A 61 25.22 -3.79 -0.27
N LYS A 62 25.31 -2.70 -1.04
CA LYS A 62 26.60 -2.06 -1.35
C LYS A 62 27.03 -1.11 -0.24
N SER A 63 26.10 -0.26 0.22
CA SER A 63 26.35 0.75 1.24
C SER A 63 26.11 0.26 2.67
N GLY A 64 25.31 -0.80 2.85
CA GLY A 64 24.86 -1.25 4.16
C GLY A 64 23.81 -0.35 4.81
N ILE A 65 23.34 0.69 4.11
CA ILE A 65 22.36 1.65 4.63
C ILE A 65 21.00 0.97 4.73
N LYS A 66 20.44 0.96 5.94
CA LYS A 66 19.08 0.46 6.23
C LYS A 66 18.06 1.56 5.93
N ASN A 67 17.07 1.23 5.12
CA ASN A 67 15.87 2.01 4.88
C ASN A 67 14.72 1.32 5.65
N ASP A 68 14.30 1.93 6.76
CA ASP A 68 13.20 1.46 7.59
C ASP A 68 12.06 2.50 7.57
N PRO A 69 10.92 2.20 6.92
CA PRO A 69 9.81 3.15 6.83
C PRO A 69 9.14 3.41 8.19
N ASN A 70 9.36 2.56 9.19
CA ASN A 70 8.81 2.77 10.53
C ASN A 70 9.49 3.93 11.25
N ASP A 71 10.73 4.29 10.87
CA ASP A 71 11.45 5.40 11.48
C ASP A 71 10.70 6.74 11.23
N TRP A 72 10.06 6.87 10.06
CA TRP A 72 9.18 8.01 9.78
C TRP A 72 7.94 8.02 10.67
N ALA A 73 7.31 6.86 10.88
CA ALA A 73 6.14 6.73 11.75
C ALA A 73 6.48 7.10 13.21
N ASP A 74 7.68 6.74 13.67
CA ASP A 74 8.21 7.11 14.97
C ASP A 74 8.51 8.63 15.03
N GLU A 75 9.13 9.21 14.01
CA GLU A 75 9.46 10.64 13.91
C GLU A 75 8.21 11.54 13.96
N VAL A 76 7.16 11.19 13.21
CA VAL A 76 5.90 11.95 13.23
C VAL A 76 4.99 11.61 14.41
N GLY A 77 5.41 10.72 15.31
CA GLY A 77 4.63 10.30 16.46
C GLY A 77 3.32 9.58 16.12
N ASN A 78 3.24 8.96 14.92
CA ASN A 78 2.06 8.23 14.46
C ASN A 78 2.43 6.78 14.10
N PRO A 79 2.35 5.84 15.05
CA PRO A 79 2.66 4.43 14.81
C PRO A 79 1.81 3.79 13.71
N ARG A 80 0.60 4.30 13.47
CA ARG A 80 -0.35 3.76 12.48
C ARG A 80 -0.16 4.31 11.07
N TYR A 81 0.75 5.28 10.88
CA TYR A 81 0.91 6.02 9.62
C TYR A 81 0.89 5.12 8.37
N ILE A 82 1.68 4.05 8.36
CA ILE A 82 1.82 3.17 7.19
C ILE A 82 0.55 2.35 6.95
N LEU A 83 -0.12 1.88 8.01
CA LEU A 83 -1.39 1.17 7.89
C LEU A 83 -2.49 2.10 7.36
N ASP A 84 -2.59 3.31 7.92
CA ASP A 84 -3.61 4.27 7.51
C ASP A 84 -3.35 4.77 6.07
N LEU A 85 -2.08 4.88 5.65
CA LEU A 85 -1.70 5.16 4.27
C LEU A 85 -2.14 4.04 3.32
N LEU A 86 -1.93 2.77 3.69
CA LEU A 86 -2.40 1.63 2.90
C LEU A 86 -3.93 1.63 2.75
N LEU A 87 -4.67 1.88 3.83
CA LEU A 87 -6.13 1.96 3.78
C LEU A 87 -6.60 3.14 2.92
N SER A 88 -5.93 4.28 3.04
CA SER A 88 -6.22 5.47 2.25
C SER A 88 -5.95 5.24 0.76
N ILE A 89 -4.84 4.57 0.39
CA ILE A 89 -4.54 4.32 -1.03
C ILE A 89 -5.55 3.36 -1.65
N ILE A 90 -6.04 2.36 -0.91
CA ILE A 90 -7.10 1.47 -1.38
C ILE A 90 -8.36 2.28 -1.71
N ASN A 91 -8.77 3.17 -0.81
CA ASN A 91 -9.94 4.02 -1.04
C ASN A 91 -9.73 5.01 -2.21
N VAL A 92 -8.56 5.65 -2.28
CA VAL A 92 -8.21 6.56 -3.39
C VAL A 92 -8.23 5.82 -4.72
N SER A 93 -7.73 4.59 -4.78
CA SER A 93 -7.79 3.78 -6.00
C SER A 93 -9.21 3.56 -6.48
N VAL A 94 -10.12 3.11 -5.60
CA VAL A 94 -11.53 2.88 -5.95
C VAL A 94 -12.18 4.16 -6.46
N GLN A 95 -12.05 5.25 -5.68
CA GLN A 95 -12.61 6.55 -6.06
C GLN A 95 -12.05 7.05 -7.39
N THR A 96 -10.78 6.78 -7.69
CA THR A 96 -10.16 7.19 -8.95
C THR A 96 -10.72 6.40 -10.12
N VAL A 97 -10.89 5.09 -9.96
CA VAL A 97 -11.51 4.22 -10.98
C VAL A 97 -12.95 4.66 -11.24
N ASP A 98 -13.73 4.95 -10.20
CA ASP A 98 -15.09 5.49 -10.33
C ASP A 98 -15.12 6.81 -11.11
N LEU A 99 -14.20 7.73 -10.81
CA LEU A 99 -14.12 9.03 -11.47
C LEU A 99 -13.75 8.88 -12.96
N VAL A 100 -12.80 8.00 -13.27
CA VAL A 100 -12.39 7.70 -14.65
C VAL A 100 -13.54 7.06 -15.43
N ASN A 101 -14.26 6.11 -14.83
CA ASN A 101 -15.44 5.49 -15.43
C ASN A 101 -16.60 6.48 -15.65
N GLY A 102 -16.64 7.56 -14.86
CA GLY A 102 -17.59 8.66 -15.00
C GLY A 102 -17.20 9.72 -16.03
N LEU A 103 -16.03 9.65 -16.66
CA LEU A 103 -15.63 10.61 -17.70
C LEU A 103 -16.53 10.47 -18.94
N PRO A 104 -16.86 11.59 -19.63
CA PRO A 104 -17.60 11.53 -20.87
C PRO A 104 -16.82 10.75 -21.92
N LYS A 105 -17.54 10.17 -22.89
CA LYS A 105 -16.90 9.53 -24.04
C LYS A 105 -16.09 10.57 -24.80
N LEU A 106 -14.89 10.17 -25.22
CA LEU A 106 -14.02 11.01 -26.02
C LEU A 106 -14.59 11.08 -27.44
N GLU A 107 -15.02 12.28 -27.85
CA GLU A 107 -15.43 12.58 -29.22
C GLU A 107 -14.28 13.31 -29.92
N PHE A 108 -13.92 12.86 -31.12
CA PHE A 108 -12.96 13.53 -31.99
C PHE A 108 -13.73 14.08 -33.20
N GLU A 109 -13.46 15.34 -33.56
CA GLU A 109 -13.94 15.95 -34.80
C GLU A 109 -13.17 15.45 -36.04
#